data_AF-A0A2J8IX60-F1
#
_entry.id   AF-A0A2J8IX60-F1
#
_cell.length_a   1.000
_cell.length_b   1.000
_cell.length_c   1.000
_cell.angle_alpha   90.00
_cell.angle_beta   90.00
_cell.angle_gamma   90.00
#
_symmetry.space_group_name_H-M   'P 1'
#
loop_
_entity.id
_entity.type
_entity.pdbx_description
1 polymer ?
#
loop_
_entity_poly.entity_id
_entity_poly.type
_entity_poly.pdbx_seq_one_letter_code
_entity_poly.pdbx_strand_id
1 'polypeptide(L)'
;CTYLTIPNWARQDLRSLRLWTDFCSLFSSNSNLKFLEVKQSFLSDSSVRILCDHVTRSTCHLQKVEIKNVTPDTAYRDFCLAFIGKKTLTHLTLAGHIEWERTMMLMLCDLLRNRKCNLQYLRLGGHCATPEQWAEFFYVLKANQSLKHLRLSANVLLDEGARLLYKTMTRPKHFLQMLSLENCRLTEASCKDLAAVLVVSKKLTHLCLAKNPIGDTGVKFLCEGLSYPDCKLQTLVLQQCSITKLGCRYLSEALQEACSLTNLDLSVNQIARGLWILCQALENPNCNLKHLRLKTYETNLEVKKLLEEVKEKNPKLTIDCNASGATAPPCCDFFC
;
A
#
# COMPACT_ATOMS: atom_id res chain seq x y z
N CYS A 1 -5.64 17.41 -18.52
CA CYS A 1 -5.68 15.94 -18.30
C CYS A 1 -7.13 15.53 -18.22
N THR A 2 -7.58 14.61 -19.08
CA THR A 2 -8.99 14.21 -19.12
C THR A 2 -9.17 12.93 -18.30
N TYR A 3 -10.19 12.93 -17.45
CA TYR A 3 -10.56 11.83 -16.57
C TYR A 3 -11.87 11.23 -17.05
N LEU A 4 -11.97 9.90 -17.05
CA LEU A 4 -13.17 9.19 -17.50
C LEU A 4 -13.63 8.22 -16.43
N THR A 5 -14.79 8.50 -15.84
CA THR A 5 -15.55 7.57 -15.01
C THR A 5 -16.65 6.94 -15.84
N ILE A 6 -16.95 5.67 -15.57
CA ILE A 6 -18.12 5.02 -16.18
C ILE A 6 -19.40 5.79 -15.82
N PRO A 7 -20.18 6.23 -16.83
CA PRO A 7 -21.43 6.94 -16.62
C PRO A 7 -22.47 6.11 -15.87
N ASN A 8 -23.43 6.77 -15.21
CA ASN A 8 -24.48 6.09 -14.45
C ASN A 8 -25.32 5.11 -15.29
N TRP A 9 -25.54 5.39 -16.58
CA TRP A 9 -26.30 4.50 -17.48
C TRP A 9 -25.63 3.14 -17.70
N ALA A 10 -24.30 3.07 -17.58
CA ALA A 10 -23.53 1.84 -17.76
C ALA A 10 -23.54 0.97 -16.49
N ARG A 11 -24.05 1.47 -15.36
CA ARG A 11 -24.05 0.73 -14.08
C ARG A 11 -25.13 -0.34 -13.96
N GLN A 12 -26.14 -0.33 -14.84
CA GLN A 12 -27.24 -1.31 -14.88
C GLN A 12 -27.28 -2.15 -16.17
N ASP A 13 -26.20 -2.09 -16.97
CA ASP A 13 -25.84 -2.80 -18.22
C ASP A 13 -26.93 -3.58 -19.02
N LEU A 14 -28.13 -3.01 -19.13
CA LEU A 14 -29.23 -3.57 -19.92
C LEU A 14 -29.39 -2.75 -21.20
N ARG A 15 -28.66 -3.20 -22.25
CA ARG A 15 -28.96 -3.01 -23.69
C ARG A 15 -28.54 -1.71 -24.40
N SER A 16 -27.30 -1.23 -24.26
CA SER A 16 -26.76 -0.39 -25.34
C SER A 16 -25.27 -0.57 -25.61
N LEU A 17 -24.94 -1.65 -26.34
CA LEU A 17 -23.60 -1.88 -26.90
C LEU A 17 -23.12 -0.74 -27.80
N ARG A 18 -24.07 -0.01 -28.42
CA ARG A 18 -23.76 1.18 -29.21
C ARG A 18 -23.20 2.30 -28.34
N LEU A 19 -23.83 2.59 -27.19
CA LEU A 19 -23.32 3.58 -26.24
C LEU A 19 -21.94 3.18 -25.71
N TRP A 20 -21.70 1.89 -25.46
CA TRP A 20 -20.38 1.39 -25.09
C TRP A 20 -19.33 1.59 -26.18
N THR A 21 -19.70 1.34 -27.44
CA THR A 21 -18.81 1.54 -28.58
C THR A 21 -18.49 3.02 -28.77
N ASP A 22 -19.49 3.89 -28.70
CA ASP A 22 -19.34 5.35 -28.81
C ASP A 22 -18.48 5.88 -27.65
N PHE A 23 -18.75 5.43 -26.43
CA PHE A 23 -17.96 5.78 -25.24
C PHE A 23 -16.51 5.30 -25.36
N CYS A 24 -16.27 4.05 -25.77
CA CYS A 24 -14.93 3.50 -25.87
C CYS A 24 -14.14 4.04 -27.08
N SER A 25 -14.81 4.61 -28.08
CA SER A 25 -14.14 5.32 -29.17
C SER A 25 -13.24 6.45 -28.66
N LEU A 26 -13.57 7.04 -27.49
CA LEU A 26 -12.79 8.07 -26.83
C LEU A 26 -11.36 7.62 -26.48
N PHE A 27 -11.12 6.33 -26.21
CA PHE A 27 -9.77 5.82 -25.96
C PHE A 27 -8.86 5.94 -27.18
N SER A 28 -9.44 5.94 -28.38
CA SER A 28 -8.69 6.08 -29.63
C SER A 28 -8.70 7.50 -30.19
N SER A 29 -9.78 8.25 -30.01
CA SER A 29 -9.92 9.61 -30.54
C SER A 29 -9.35 10.69 -29.63
N ASN A 30 -9.16 10.42 -28.33
CA ASN A 30 -8.68 11.39 -27.36
C ASN A 30 -7.30 11.03 -26.81
N SER A 31 -6.24 11.60 -27.40
CA SER A 31 -4.86 11.43 -26.94
C SER A 31 -4.59 12.00 -25.52
N ASN A 32 -5.45 12.88 -25.03
CA ASN A 32 -5.37 13.48 -23.70
C ASN A 32 -6.03 12.62 -22.60
N LEU A 33 -6.73 11.55 -22.97
CA LEU A 33 -7.32 10.62 -22.02
C LEU A 33 -6.23 9.76 -21.38
N LYS A 34 -5.91 10.06 -20.11
CA LYS A 34 -4.84 9.38 -19.36
C LYS A 34 -5.35 8.52 -18.21
N PHE A 35 -6.59 8.74 -17.78
CA PHE A 35 -7.16 8.13 -16.58
C PHE A 35 -8.47 7.42 -16.90
N LEU A 36 -8.58 6.17 -16.48
CA LEU A 36 -9.82 5.40 -16.52
C LEU A 36 -10.19 4.97 -15.10
N GLU A 37 -11.41 5.28 -14.69
CA GLU A 37 -11.98 4.83 -13.43
C GLU A 37 -13.29 4.06 -13.66
N VAL A 38 -13.33 2.87 -13.08
CA VAL A 38 -14.46 1.94 -13.10
C VAL A 38 -14.74 1.59 -11.64
N LYS A 39 -15.82 2.10 -11.04
CA LYS A 39 -16.13 1.89 -9.61
C LYS A 39 -17.59 1.48 -9.41
N GLN A 40 -17.84 0.52 -8.52
CA GLN A 40 -19.20 0.12 -8.08
C GLN A 40 -20.13 -0.08 -9.28
N SER A 41 -19.71 -0.93 -10.22
CA SER A 41 -20.36 -1.07 -11.53
C SER A 41 -20.54 -2.54 -11.88
N PHE A 42 -21.70 -2.88 -12.44
CA PHE A 42 -21.89 -4.13 -13.14
C PHE A 42 -21.51 -3.94 -14.62
N LEU A 43 -20.68 -4.84 -15.17
CA LEU A 43 -20.27 -4.89 -16.57
C LEU A 43 -20.49 -6.30 -17.12
N SER A 44 -21.44 -6.48 -18.03
CA SER A 44 -21.60 -7.70 -18.80
C SER A 44 -20.35 -8.05 -19.61
N ASP A 45 -20.19 -9.32 -19.96
CA ASP A 45 -19.07 -9.79 -20.78
C ASP A 45 -18.93 -9.01 -22.10
N SER A 46 -20.06 -8.54 -22.66
CA SER A 46 -20.05 -7.76 -23.89
C SER A 46 -19.48 -6.35 -23.70
N SER A 47 -19.83 -5.66 -22.60
CA SER A 47 -19.29 -4.34 -22.32
C SER A 47 -17.82 -4.39 -21.93
N VAL A 48 -17.42 -5.39 -21.13
CA VAL A 48 -16.02 -5.67 -20.81
C VAL A 48 -15.22 -5.91 -22.09
N ARG A 49 -15.72 -6.73 -23.01
CA ARG A 49 -15.05 -7.01 -24.29
C ARG A 49 -14.87 -5.75 -25.13
N ILE A 50 -15.92 -4.94 -25.32
CA ILE A 50 -15.83 -3.68 -26.10
C ILE A 50 -14.80 -2.73 -25.49
N LEU A 51 -14.81 -2.58 -24.16
CA LEU A 51 -13.86 -1.74 -23.43
C LEU A 51 -12.42 -2.24 -23.59
N CYS A 52 -12.20 -3.54 -23.38
CA CYS A 52 -10.89 -4.17 -23.50
C CYS A 52 -10.34 -4.10 -24.93
N ASP A 53 -11.17 -4.29 -25.95
CA ASP A 53 -10.78 -4.19 -27.36
C ASP A 53 -10.24 -2.80 -27.70
N HIS A 54 -10.88 -1.74 -27.19
CA HIS A 54 -10.42 -0.36 -27.40
C HIS A 54 -9.17 -0.03 -26.60
N VAL A 55 -9.08 -0.50 -25.35
CA VAL A 55 -7.88 -0.35 -24.53
C VAL A 55 -6.68 -1.03 -25.18
N THR A 56 -6.87 -2.17 -25.84
CA THR A 56 -5.81 -2.97 -26.47
C THR A 56 -5.20 -2.31 -27.70
N ARG A 57 -5.89 -1.35 -28.34
CA ARG A 57 -5.36 -0.58 -29.48
C ARG A 57 -4.14 0.27 -29.11
N SER A 58 -3.20 0.44 -30.04
CA SER A 58 -1.98 1.24 -29.86
C SER A 58 -2.26 2.74 -29.65
N THR A 59 -3.44 3.20 -30.08
CA THR A 59 -3.95 4.56 -29.90
C THR A 59 -4.35 4.89 -28.47
N CYS A 60 -4.50 3.88 -27.61
CA CYS A 60 -4.83 4.07 -26.20
C CYS A 60 -3.58 4.48 -25.40
N HIS A 61 -3.63 5.65 -24.77
CA HIS A 61 -2.51 6.26 -24.04
C HIS A 61 -2.75 6.34 -22.52
N LEU A 62 -3.59 5.45 -21.98
CA LEU A 62 -3.88 5.42 -20.55
C LEU A 62 -2.59 5.27 -19.73
N GLN A 63 -2.52 6.07 -18.67
CA GLN A 63 -1.42 6.10 -17.71
C GLN A 63 -1.82 5.53 -16.36
N LYS A 64 -3.09 5.72 -15.98
CA LYS A 64 -3.62 5.25 -14.70
C LYS A 64 -5.00 4.64 -14.90
N VAL A 65 -5.18 3.46 -14.31
CA VAL A 65 -6.46 2.74 -14.31
C VAL A 65 -6.82 2.36 -12.88
N GLU A 66 -8.05 2.67 -12.48
CA GLU A 66 -8.65 2.21 -11.23
C GLU A 66 -9.92 1.41 -11.51
N ILE A 67 -9.91 0.13 -11.13
CA ILE A 67 -11.06 -0.78 -11.25
C ILE A 67 -11.40 -1.24 -9.84
N LYS A 68 -12.58 -0.85 -9.34
CA LYS A 68 -13.00 -1.18 -7.98
C LYS A 68 -14.44 -1.64 -7.85
N ASN A 69 -14.67 -2.73 -7.12
CA ASN A 69 -16.01 -3.28 -6.87
C ASN A 69 -16.81 -3.42 -8.19
N VAL A 70 -16.20 -4.06 -9.18
CA VAL A 70 -16.80 -4.36 -10.48
C VAL A 70 -17.28 -5.79 -10.50
N THR A 71 -18.49 -6.03 -11.01
CA THR A 71 -19.04 -7.38 -11.17
C THR A 71 -19.37 -7.65 -12.64
N PRO A 72 -19.24 -8.90 -13.13
CA PRO A 72 -18.71 -10.07 -12.43
C PRO A 72 -17.18 -10.00 -12.26
N ASP A 73 -16.65 -10.77 -11.31
CA ASP A 73 -15.21 -10.80 -10.98
C ASP A 73 -14.33 -11.24 -12.17
N THR A 74 -14.90 -12.00 -13.12
CA THR A 74 -14.22 -12.41 -14.36
C THR A 74 -13.75 -11.22 -15.20
N ALA A 75 -14.38 -10.04 -15.09
CA ALA A 75 -13.98 -8.85 -15.82
C ALA A 75 -12.53 -8.42 -15.54
N TYR A 76 -12.03 -8.63 -14.32
CA TYR A 76 -10.66 -8.26 -13.93
C TYR A 76 -9.60 -9.05 -14.69
N ARG A 77 -9.88 -10.31 -15.05
CA ARG A 77 -9.00 -11.10 -15.93
C ARG A 77 -8.85 -10.43 -17.29
N ASP A 78 -9.96 -10.01 -17.89
CA ASP A 78 -9.97 -9.41 -19.23
C ASP A 78 -9.32 -8.03 -19.22
N PHE A 79 -9.49 -7.27 -18.14
CA PHE A 79 -8.75 -6.03 -17.92
C PHE A 79 -7.24 -6.26 -17.84
N CYS A 80 -6.77 -7.21 -17.04
CA CYS A 80 -5.35 -7.57 -16.98
C CYS A 80 -4.80 -7.93 -18.36
N LEU A 81 -5.53 -8.74 -19.14
CA LEU A 81 -5.18 -9.11 -20.50
C LEU A 81 -5.05 -7.89 -21.42
N ALA A 82 -6.03 -6.98 -21.40
CA ALA A 82 -6.04 -5.78 -22.24
C ALA A 82 -4.88 -4.80 -21.95
N PHE A 83 -4.36 -4.83 -20.72
CA PHE A 83 -3.25 -3.97 -20.30
C PHE A 83 -1.87 -4.55 -20.62
N ILE A 84 -1.77 -5.81 -21.08
CA ILE A 84 -0.50 -6.40 -21.48
C ILE A 84 0.13 -5.58 -22.61
N GLY A 85 1.40 -5.21 -22.43
CA GLY A 85 2.17 -4.46 -23.43
C GLY A 85 1.89 -2.95 -23.47
N LYS A 86 1.03 -2.42 -22.58
CA LYS A 86 0.74 -0.97 -22.48
C LYS A 86 1.87 -0.21 -21.79
N LYS A 87 2.84 0.26 -22.58
CA LYS A 87 4.02 1.02 -22.09
C LYS A 87 3.69 2.33 -21.35
N THR A 88 2.54 2.92 -21.64
CA THR A 88 2.10 4.18 -21.02
C THR A 88 1.52 3.96 -19.64
N LEU A 89 1.03 2.75 -19.34
CA LEU A 89 0.38 2.43 -18.08
C LEU A 89 1.42 2.36 -16.97
N THR A 90 1.28 3.24 -15.99
CA THR A 90 2.19 3.37 -14.84
C THR A 90 1.49 3.09 -13.51
N HIS A 91 0.16 3.23 -13.44
CA HIS A 91 -0.61 3.04 -12.22
C HIS A 91 -1.80 2.11 -12.47
N LEU A 92 -1.87 1.03 -11.71
CA LEU A 92 -2.98 0.09 -11.77
C LEU A 92 -3.52 -0.17 -10.37
N THR A 93 -4.83 0.00 -10.20
CA THR A 93 -5.56 -0.44 -9.00
C THR A 93 -6.64 -1.43 -9.41
N LEU A 94 -6.58 -2.63 -8.85
CA LEU A 94 -7.60 -3.66 -8.94
C LEU A 94 -8.04 -3.95 -7.50
N ALA A 95 -9.23 -3.48 -7.09
CA ALA A 95 -9.63 -3.55 -5.69
C ALA A 95 -11.12 -3.82 -5.48
N GLY A 96 -11.49 -4.78 -4.65
CA GLY A 96 -12.88 -4.97 -4.24
C GLY A 96 -13.09 -6.26 -3.50
N HIS A 97 -14.34 -6.65 -3.24
CA HIS A 97 -14.65 -8.00 -2.77
C HIS A 97 -14.60 -8.96 -3.96
N ILE A 98 -13.38 -9.26 -4.42
CA ILE A 98 -13.10 -10.06 -5.63
C ILE A 98 -12.53 -11.40 -5.19
N GLU A 99 -13.08 -12.51 -5.66
CA GLU A 99 -12.41 -13.80 -5.57
C GLU A 99 -11.37 -13.93 -6.69
N TRP A 100 -10.09 -14.06 -6.35
CA TRP A 100 -9.05 -14.13 -7.36
C TRP A 100 -9.00 -15.53 -7.97
N GLU A 101 -9.73 -15.72 -9.06
CA GLU A 101 -9.60 -16.92 -9.87
C GLU A 101 -8.15 -17.07 -10.37
N ARG A 102 -7.69 -18.32 -10.50
CA ARG A 102 -6.33 -18.65 -10.94
C ARG A 102 -5.93 -17.95 -12.24
N THR A 103 -6.84 -17.92 -13.21
CA THR A 103 -6.61 -17.31 -14.53
C THR A 103 -6.35 -15.81 -14.45
N MET A 104 -6.96 -15.10 -13.50
CA MET A 104 -6.76 -13.66 -13.30
C MET A 104 -5.35 -13.33 -12.79
N MET A 105 -4.85 -14.08 -11.80
CA MET A 105 -3.48 -13.91 -11.29
C MET A 105 -2.44 -14.18 -12.39
N LEU A 106 -2.68 -15.19 -13.24
CA LEU A 106 -1.84 -15.47 -14.39
C LEU A 106 -1.75 -14.29 -15.35
N MET A 107 -2.89 -13.66 -15.69
CA MET A 107 -2.89 -12.48 -16.58
C MET A 107 -2.17 -11.28 -15.96
N LEU A 108 -2.31 -11.07 -14.64
CA LEU A 108 -1.55 -10.04 -13.94
C LEU A 108 -0.04 -10.33 -13.96
N CYS A 109 0.35 -11.60 -13.78
CA CYS A 109 1.73 -12.03 -13.88
C CYS A 109 2.30 -11.82 -15.29
N ASP A 110 1.53 -12.13 -16.34
CA ASP A 110 1.95 -11.91 -17.72
C ASP A 110 2.08 -10.42 -18.06
N LEU A 111 1.20 -9.58 -17.50
CA LEU A 111 1.34 -8.13 -17.57
C LEU A 111 2.65 -7.66 -16.97
N LEU A 112 3.00 -8.14 -15.77
CA LEU A 112 4.22 -7.74 -15.06
C LEU A 112 5.50 -8.31 -15.69
N ARG A 113 5.41 -9.48 -16.33
CA ARG A 113 6.51 -10.15 -17.06
C ARG A 113 6.80 -9.48 -18.41
N ASN A 114 5.82 -8.78 -18.99
CA ASN A 114 5.96 -8.16 -20.29
C ASN A 114 7.10 -7.12 -20.28
N ARG A 115 8.02 -7.20 -21.24
CA ARG A 115 9.18 -6.28 -21.34
C ARG A 115 8.80 -4.81 -21.54
N LYS A 116 7.59 -4.53 -22.04
CA LYS A 116 7.07 -3.17 -22.19
C LYS A 116 6.36 -2.67 -20.93
N CYS A 117 6.21 -3.49 -19.90
CA CYS A 117 5.57 -3.09 -18.65
C CYS A 117 6.36 -1.97 -17.98
N ASN A 118 5.67 -0.88 -17.66
CA ASN A 118 6.21 0.28 -16.97
C ASN A 118 5.38 0.63 -15.73
N LEU A 119 4.70 -0.37 -15.14
CA LEU A 119 3.94 -0.16 -13.92
C LEU A 119 4.88 0.27 -12.79
N GLN A 120 4.60 1.42 -12.21
CA GLN A 120 5.30 1.99 -11.06
C GLN A 120 4.48 1.86 -9.78
N TYR A 121 3.15 1.82 -9.91
CA TYR A 121 2.22 1.65 -8.81
C TYR A 121 1.26 0.49 -9.11
N LEU A 122 1.15 -0.44 -8.16
CA LEU A 122 0.19 -1.52 -8.18
C LEU A 122 -0.52 -1.61 -6.83
N ARG A 123 -1.85 -1.53 -6.86
CA ARG A 123 -2.70 -1.83 -5.71
C ARG A 123 -3.59 -3.01 -6.04
N LEU A 124 -3.47 -4.06 -5.24
CA LEU A 124 -4.32 -5.25 -5.28
C LEU A 124 -5.10 -5.29 -3.97
N GLY A 125 -6.42 -5.23 -4.04
CA GLY A 125 -7.30 -5.32 -2.88
C GLY A 125 -8.40 -6.34 -3.11
N GLY A 126 -8.65 -7.17 -2.11
CA GLY A 126 -9.69 -8.19 -2.16
C GLY A 126 -9.21 -9.47 -1.52
N HIS A 127 -10.04 -10.04 -0.66
CA HIS A 127 -9.72 -11.30 -0.01
C HIS A 127 -9.74 -12.41 -1.06
N CYS A 128 -8.75 -13.32 -1.03
CA CYS A 128 -8.75 -14.65 -1.67
C CYS A 128 -7.75 -14.84 -2.82
N ALA A 129 -6.45 -14.74 -2.55
CA ALA A 129 -5.42 -15.41 -3.33
C ALA A 129 -4.78 -16.53 -2.50
N THR A 130 -4.52 -17.68 -3.12
CA THR A 130 -3.88 -18.83 -2.46
C THR A 130 -2.37 -18.57 -2.25
N PRO A 131 -1.71 -19.30 -1.33
CA PRO A 131 -0.27 -19.24 -1.17
C PRO A 131 0.52 -19.47 -2.48
N GLU A 132 0.04 -20.36 -3.35
CA GLU A 132 0.64 -20.65 -4.65
C GLU A 132 0.54 -19.46 -5.60
N GLN A 133 -0.61 -18.79 -5.63
CA GLN A 133 -0.82 -17.57 -6.42
C GLN A 133 0.12 -16.46 -5.95
N TRP A 134 0.28 -16.27 -4.63
CA TRP A 134 1.26 -15.33 -4.08
C TRP A 134 2.70 -15.70 -4.45
N ALA A 135 3.05 -16.98 -4.37
CA ALA A 135 4.38 -17.46 -4.74
C ALA A 135 4.70 -17.16 -6.20
N GLU A 136 3.75 -17.39 -7.12
CA GLU A 136 3.90 -17.06 -8.52
C GLU A 136 4.04 -15.55 -8.75
N PHE A 137 3.16 -14.75 -8.12
CA PHE A 137 3.20 -13.29 -8.20
C PHE A 137 4.55 -12.71 -7.74
N PHE A 138 5.03 -13.13 -6.56
CA PHE A 138 6.33 -12.68 -6.06
C PHE A 138 7.51 -13.25 -6.86
N TYR A 139 7.35 -14.43 -7.47
CA TYR A 139 8.34 -14.94 -8.41
C TYR A 139 8.50 -14.01 -9.61
N VAL A 140 7.41 -13.54 -10.20
CA VAL A 140 7.44 -12.59 -11.33
C VAL A 140 8.01 -11.24 -10.91
N LEU A 141 7.66 -10.75 -9.71
CA LEU A 141 8.19 -9.48 -9.19
C LEU A 141 9.71 -9.47 -9.04
N LYS A 142 10.39 -10.63 -8.92
CA LYS A 142 11.86 -10.70 -8.90
C LYS A 142 12.52 -10.12 -10.14
N ALA A 143 11.86 -10.23 -11.30
CA ALA A 143 12.37 -9.72 -12.56
C ALA A 143 11.83 -8.33 -12.90
N ASN A 144 10.80 -7.85 -12.19
CA ASN A 144 10.22 -6.54 -12.44
C ASN A 144 11.15 -5.43 -11.94
N GLN A 145 11.40 -4.44 -12.80
CA GLN A 145 12.32 -3.34 -12.50
C GLN A 145 11.64 -1.97 -12.44
N SER A 146 10.32 -1.92 -12.70
CA SER A 146 9.58 -0.66 -12.79
C SER A 146 8.79 -0.35 -11.52
N LEU A 147 8.35 -1.38 -10.79
CA LEU A 147 7.40 -1.24 -9.69
C LEU A 147 8.08 -0.63 -8.46
N LYS A 148 7.57 0.53 -8.04
CA LYS A 148 8.06 1.31 -6.90
C LYS A 148 7.09 1.28 -5.72
N HIS A 149 5.78 1.19 -5.99
CA HIS A 149 4.74 1.20 -4.99
C HIS A 149 3.89 -0.05 -5.11
N LEU A 150 3.88 -0.87 -4.06
CA LEU A 150 3.07 -2.07 -3.97
C LEU A 150 2.15 -1.97 -2.75
N ARG A 151 0.84 -2.03 -2.99
CA ARG A 151 -0.17 -2.08 -1.94
C ARG A 151 -0.97 -3.37 -2.04
N LEU A 152 -0.85 -4.22 -1.03
CA LEU A 152 -1.56 -5.48 -0.90
C LEU A 152 -2.55 -5.47 0.28
N SER A 153 -3.01 -4.28 0.68
CA SER A 153 -3.87 -4.11 1.86
C SER A 153 -5.14 -4.98 1.78
N ALA A 154 -5.53 -5.57 2.91
CA ALA A 154 -6.68 -6.45 3.08
C ALA A 154 -6.64 -7.76 2.27
N ASN A 155 -5.46 -8.23 1.84
CA ASN A 155 -5.29 -9.58 1.30
C ASN A 155 -4.95 -10.57 2.43
N VAL A 156 -5.31 -11.84 2.30
CA VAL A 156 -4.80 -12.88 3.21
C VAL A 156 -3.44 -13.33 2.69
N LEU A 157 -2.38 -12.74 3.25
CA LEU A 157 -1.00 -13.06 2.86
C LEU A 157 -0.35 -14.07 3.81
N LEU A 158 -0.66 -13.95 5.10
CA LEU A 158 -0.02 -14.70 6.20
C LEU A 158 1.51 -14.47 6.24
N ASP A 159 2.15 -15.00 7.28
CA ASP A 159 3.60 -14.83 7.43
C ASP A 159 4.40 -15.54 6.32
N GLU A 160 3.89 -16.67 5.81
CA GLU A 160 4.52 -17.43 4.73
C GLU A 160 4.54 -16.66 3.40
N GLY A 161 3.41 -16.07 3.00
CA GLY A 161 3.34 -15.26 1.80
C GLY A 161 4.19 -14.00 1.92
N ALA A 162 4.20 -13.36 3.09
CA ALA A 162 5.02 -12.18 3.34
C ALA A 162 6.51 -12.49 3.25
N ARG A 163 6.93 -13.65 3.76
CA ARG A 163 8.32 -14.13 3.65
C ARG A 163 8.77 -14.27 2.20
N LEU A 164 7.89 -14.69 1.29
CA LEU A 164 8.21 -14.76 -0.15
C LEU A 164 8.45 -13.39 -0.77
N LEU A 165 7.64 -12.39 -0.38
CA LEU A 165 7.85 -11.00 -0.77
C LEU A 165 9.17 -10.46 -0.20
N TYR A 166 9.45 -10.69 1.08
CA TYR A 166 10.68 -10.21 1.72
C TYR A 166 11.93 -10.82 1.09
N LYS A 167 11.92 -12.12 0.76
CA LYS A 167 12.98 -12.78 -0.02
C LYS A 167 13.19 -12.16 -1.41
N THR A 168 12.15 -11.56 -1.98
CA THR A 168 12.24 -10.84 -3.26
C THR A 168 12.89 -9.47 -3.05
N MET A 169 12.58 -8.80 -1.94
CA MET A 169 13.12 -7.49 -1.57
C MET A 169 14.53 -7.53 -0.98
N THR A 170 15.01 -8.65 -0.45
CA THR A 170 16.40 -8.76 0.03
C THR A 170 17.43 -8.85 -1.09
N ARG A 171 17.00 -8.85 -2.36
CA ARG A 171 17.88 -8.87 -3.53
C ARG A 171 18.31 -7.47 -3.91
N PRO A 172 19.55 -7.27 -4.39
CA PRO A 172 20.10 -5.94 -4.64
C PRO A 172 19.37 -5.14 -5.75
N LYS A 173 18.58 -5.80 -6.61
CA LYS A 173 17.91 -5.20 -7.76
C LYS A 173 16.41 -4.93 -7.53
N HIS A 174 15.92 -4.91 -6.29
CA HIS A 174 14.53 -4.52 -6.05
C HIS A 174 14.35 -2.99 -6.19
N PHE A 175 13.17 -2.55 -6.63
CA PHE A 175 12.87 -1.12 -6.85
C PHE A 175 11.77 -0.57 -5.94
N LEU A 176 11.19 -1.40 -5.09
CA LEU A 176 10.14 -0.99 -4.16
C LEU A 176 10.62 0.09 -3.19
N GLN A 177 9.93 1.22 -3.24
CA GLN A 177 10.08 2.38 -2.38
C GLN A 177 8.96 2.44 -1.33
N MET A 178 7.78 1.92 -1.68
CA MET A 178 6.62 1.87 -0.80
C MET A 178 6.00 0.48 -0.78
N LEU A 179 5.80 -0.03 0.43
CA LEU A 179 5.09 -1.27 0.67
C LEU A 179 3.97 -1.06 1.69
N SER A 180 2.73 -1.39 1.30
CA SER A 180 1.61 -1.49 2.25
C SER A 180 1.10 -2.91 2.33
N LEU A 181 1.17 -3.46 3.54
CA LEU A 181 0.63 -4.76 3.94
C LEU A 181 -0.43 -4.58 5.04
N GLU A 182 -1.19 -3.49 5.01
CA GLU A 182 -2.26 -3.23 5.98
C GLU A 182 -3.27 -4.39 6.01
N ASN A 183 -3.59 -4.93 7.19
CA ASN A 183 -4.57 -6.00 7.39
C ASN A 183 -4.27 -7.24 6.52
N CYS A 184 -3.01 -7.70 6.52
CA CYS A 184 -2.55 -8.84 5.72
C CYS A 184 -2.47 -10.18 6.48
N ARG A 185 -2.99 -10.21 7.72
CA ARG A 185 -2.91 -11.35 8.66
C ARG A 185 -1.48 -11.71 9.04
N LEU A 186 -0.62 -10.71 9.18
CA LEU A 186 0.78 -10.88 9.60
C LEU A 186 0.88 -10.93 11.12
N THR A 187 1.83 -11.71 11.63
CA THR A 187 2.18 -11.79 13.04
C THR A 187 3.63 -11.36 13.26
N GLU A 188 4.07 -11.39 14.53
CA GLU A 188 5.47 -11.15 14.91
C GLU A 188 6.47 -12.05 14.16
N ALA A 189 6.07 -13.26 13.74
CA ALA A 189 6.94 -14.21 13.08
C ALA A 189 7.46 -13.72 11.71
N SER A 190 6.72 -12.83 11.04
CA SER A 190 7.15 -12.23 9.77
C SER A 190 8.15 -11.08 9.94
N CYS A 191 8.24 -10.48 11.12
CA CYS A 191 8.97 -9.23 11.33
C CYS A 191 10.50 -9.43 11.29
N LYS A 192 11.01 -10.62 11.60
CA LYS A 192 12.45 -10.92 11.49
C LYS A 192 12.93 -10.88 10.03
N ASP A 193 12.16 -11.46 9.12
CA ASP A 193 12.46 -11.42 7.68
C ASP A 193 12.31 -10.00 7.12
N LEU A 194 11.33 -9.23 7.62
CA LEU A 194 11.15 -7.82 7.25
C LEU A 194 12.28 -6.92 7.78
N ALA A 195 12.79 -7.17 8.98
CA ALA A 195 13.96 -6.47 9.52
C ALA A 195 15.19 -6.66 8.61
N ALA A 196 15.40 -7.88 8.09
CA ALA A 196 16.45 -8.14 7.11
C ALA A 196 16.28 -7.33 5.82
N VAL A 197 15.03 -7.09 5.38
CA VAL A 197 14.75 -6.17 4.26
C VAL A 197 15.17 -4.74 4.60
N LEU A 198 14.89 -4.24 5.80
CA LEU A 198 15.26 -2.87 6.21
C LEU A 198 16.78 -2.65 6.20
N VAL A 199 17.55 -3.66 6.60
CA VAL A 199 19.02 -3.62 6.59
C VAL A 199 19.59 -3.50 5.17
N VAL A 200 19.07 -4.29 4.23
CA VAL A 200 19.66 -4.40 2.88
C VAL A 200 19.05 -3.43 1.87
N SER A 201 17.79 -3.04 2.05
CA SER A 201 17.06 -2.19 1.13
C SER A 201 17.60 -0.76 1.17
N LYS A 202 18.03 -0.25 0.01
CA LYS A 202 18.44 1.16 -0.16
C LYS A 202 17.35 2.02 -0.78
N LYS A 203 16.15 1.47 -0.96
CA LYS A 203 15.05 2.12 -1.71
C LYS A 203 13.77 2.24 -0.91
N LEU A 204 13.50 1.31 0.01
CA LEU A 204 12.28 1.30 0.81
C LEU A 204 12.28 2.48 1.77
N THR A 205 11.40 3.43 1.53
CA THR A 205 11.21 4.64 2.34
C THR A 205 9.89 4.61 3.10
N HIS A 206 8.90 3.84 2.62
CA HIS A 206 7.56 3.80 3.20
C HIS A 206 7.10 2.37 3.45
N LEU A 207 6.74 2.08 4.70
CA LEU A 207 6.24 0.78 5.14
C LEU A 207 4.98 0.96 5.98
N CYS A 208 3.90 0.28 5.56
CA CYS A 208 2.67 0.19 6.33
C CYS A 208 2.35 -1.26 6.70
N LEU A 209 2.26 -1.51 8.01
CA LEU A 209 1.88 -2.79 8.61
C LEU A 209 0.58 -2.66 9.42
N ALA A 210 -0.15 -1.56 9.28
CA ALA A 210 -1.35 -1.29 10.08
C ALA A 210 -2.31 -2.49 10.13
N LYS A 211 -3.01 -2.65 11.26
CA LYS A 211 -4.00 -3.73 11.46
C LYS A 211 -3.42 -5.14 11.31
N ASN A 212 -2.14 -5.34 11.63
CA ASN A 212 -1.56 -6.68 11.79
C ASN A 212 -1.10 -6.86 13.24
N PRO A 213 -1.43 -7.98 13.91
CA PRO A 213 -1.02 -8.23 15.29
C PRO A 213 0.47 -8.62 15.37
N ILE A 214 1.37 -7.70 15.01
CA ILE A 214 2.82 -7.93 15.08
C ILE A 214 3.38 -7.80 16.51
N GLY A 215 2.64 -7.17 17.42
CA GLY A 215 2.98 -7.08 18.84
C GLY A 215 4.32 -6.40 19.14
N ASP A 216 4.71 -6.45 20.41
CA ASP A 216 5.97 -5.84 20.87
C ASP A 216 7.20 -6.57 20.33
N THR A 217 7.13 -7.90 20.14
CA THR A 217 8.21 -8.70 19.56
C THR A 217 8.46 -8.34 18.09
N GLY A 218 7.39 -8.15 17.31
CA GLY A 218 7.53 -7.69 15.94
C GLY A 218 8.17 -6.30 15.86
N VAL A 219 7.73 -5.38 16.72
CA VAL A 219 8.34 -4.05 16.86
C VAL A 219 9.82 -4.13 17.21
N LYS A 220 10.22 -5.02 18.13
CA LYS A 220 11.63 -5.25 18.45
C LYS A 220 12.46 -5.56 17.21
N PHE A 221 12.03 -6.54 16.40
CA PHE A 221 12.75 -6.89 15.16
C PHE A 221 12.79 -5.73 14.18
N LEU A 222 11.68 -4.99 14.03
CA LEU A 222 11.67 -3.81 13.16
C LEU A 222 12.68 -2.76 13.63
N CYS A 223 12.75 -2.50 14.94
CA CYS A 223 13.74 -1.60 15.53
C CYS A 223 15.18 -2.05 15.27
N GLU A 224 15.50 -3.35 15.40
CA GLU A 224 16.82 -3.88 15.05
C GLU A 224 17.20 -3.57 13.59
N GLY A 225 16.24 -3.63 12.65
CA GLY A 225 16.45 -3.24 11.26
C GLY A 225 16.55 -1.72 11.04
N LEU A 226 15.77 -0.92 11.78
CA LEU A 226 15.77 0.55 11.72
C LEU A 226 17.06 1.16 12.25
N SER A 227 17.63 0.55 13.29
CA SER A 227 18.90 0.94 13.91
C SER A 227 20.12 0.70 13.03
N TYR A 228 19.95 -0.01 11.90
CA TYR A 228 21.04 -0.18 10.95
C TYR A 228 21.38 1.18 10.30
N PRO A 229 22.64 1.65 10.32
CA PRO A 229 23.03 3.02 9.90
C PRO A 229 22.59 3.42 8.50
N ASP A 230 22.35 2.41 7.69
CA ASP A 230 22.20 2.50 6.25
C ASP A 230 20.75 2.26 5.81
N CYS A 231 19.85 2.03 6.78
CA CYS A 231 18.41 1.98 6.60
C CYS A 231 17.92 3.31 6.00
N LYS A 232 16.96 3.23 5.06
CA LYS A 232 16.38 4.40 4.36
C LYS A 232 14.91 4.60 4.68
N LEU A 233 14.35 3.86 5.64
CA LEU A 233 12.94 3.94 5.97
C LEU A 233 12.62 5.29 6.64
N GLN A 234 11.74 6.07 6.03
CA GLN A 234 11.33 7.39 6.49
C GLN A 234 9.95 7.35 7.14
N THR A 235 9.06 6.51 6.61
CA THR A 235 7.68 6.38 7.05
C THR A 235 7.40 4.96 7.51
N LEU A 236 7.00 4.83 8.78
CA LEU A 236 6.58 3.57 9.38
C LEU A 236 5.18 3.73 9.98
N VAL A 237 4.25 2.92 9.50
CA VAL A 237 2.85 2.95 9.91
C VAL A 237 2.51 1.65 10.65
N LEU A 238 2.26 1.77 11.95
CA LEU A 238 1.96 0.67 12.88
C LEU A 238 0.62 0.88 13.60
N GLN A 239 -0.35 1.51 12.93
CA GLN A 239 -1.70 1.67 13.50
C GLN A 239 -2.30 0.30 13.86
N GLN A 240 -2.88 0.16 15.05
CA GLN A 240 -3.60 -1.06 15.47
C GLN A 240 -2.78 -2.35 15.28
N CYS A 241 -1.56 -2.37 15.82
CA CYS A 241 -0.59 -3.45 15.70
C CYS A 241 -0.37 -4.26 16.99
N SER A 242 -1.26 -4.09 17.97
CA SER A 242 -1.17 -4.70 19.31
C SER A 242 0.09 -4.30 20.08
N ILE A 243 0.52 -3.04 19.93
CA ILE A 243 1.71 -2.49 20.58
C ILE A 243 1.35 -2.02 22.00
N THR A 244 2.22 -2.32 22.96
CA THR A 244 2.09 -1.94 24.37
C THR A 244 3.25 -1.04 24.82
N LYS A 245 3.39 -0.82 26.14
CA LYS A 245 4.53 -0.13 26.76
C LYS A 245 5.89 -0.70 26.32
N LEU A 246 5.98 -2.02 26.11
CA LEU A 246 7.25 -2.64 25.75
C LEU A 246 7.69 -2.28 24.33
N GLY A 247 6.78 -2.27 23.36
CA GLY A 247 7.07 -1.81 21.99
C GLY A 247 7.41 -0.32 21.94
N CYS A 248 6.78 0.51 22.79
CA CYS A 248 7.18 1.92 22.95
C CYS A 248 8.64 2.07 23.39
N ARG A 249 9.13 1.17 24.25
CA ARG A 249 10.53 1.19 24.68
C ARG A 249 11.49 0.89 23.52
N TYR A 250 11.22 -0.15 22.73
CA TYR A 250 12.06 -0.46 21.57
C TYR A 250 12.05 0.66 20.51
N LEU A 251 10.88 1.29 20.28
CA LEU A 251 10.78 2.44 19.39
C LEU A 251 11.55 3.65 19.93
N SER A 252 11.46 3.91 21.23
CA SER A 252 12.19 4.99 21.89
C SER A 252 13.72 4.80 21.78
N GLU A 253 14.21 3.58 21.99
CA GLU A 253 15.63 3.23 21.79
C GLU A 253 16.06 3.49 20.35
N ALA A 254 15.32 3.00 19.35
CA ALA A 254 15.64 3.21 17.94
C ALA A 254 15.56 4.68 17.50
N LEU A 255 14.66 5.49 18.08
CA LEU A 255 14.52 6.92 17.79
C LEU A 255 15.63 7.78 18.40
N GLN A 256 16.26 7.31 19.48
CA GLN A 256 17.42 7.97 20.09
C GLN A 256 18.72 7.64 19.34
N GLU A 257 18.77 6.49 18.69
CA GLU A 257 19.80 6.17 17.70
C GLU A 257 19.57 6.95 16.40
N ALA A 258 20.61 7.02 15.55
CA ALA A 258 20.54 7.71 14.26
C ALA A 258 19.71 6.92 13.23
N CYS A 259 18.41 6.77 13.47
CA CYS A 259 17.48 6.16 12.52
C CYS A 259 16.99 7.17 11.47
N SER A 260 16.64 6.68 10.28
CA SER A 260 16.18 7.50 9.16
C SER A 260 14.72 7.94 9.25
N LEU A 261 14.02 7.59 10.34
CA LEU A 261 12.58 7.72 10.44
C LEU A 261 12.16 9.18 10.66
N THR A 262 11.27 9.69 9.81
CA THR A 262 10.70 11.03 9.91
C THR A 262 9.20 11.02 10.22
N ASN A 263 8.52 9.90 9.97
CA ASN A 263 7.07 9.76 10.09
C ASN A 263 6.72 8.43 10.77
N LEU A 264 5.96 8.51 11.86
CA LEU A 264 5.55 7.33 12.63
C LEU A 264 4.05 7.40 12.97
N ASP A 265 3.29 6.35 12.63
CA ASP A 265 1.91 6.16 13.11
C ASP A 265 1.85 5.05 14.16
N LEU A 266 1.42 5.37 15.38
CA LEU A 266 1.13 4.41 16.45
C LEU A 266 -0.33 4.47 16.90
N SER A 267 -1.21 5.12 16.12
CA SER A 267 -2.62 5.27 16.48
C SER A 267 -3.30 3.93 16.71
N VAL A 268 -4.32 3.93 17.58
CA VAL A 268 -5.13 2.73 17.86
C VAL A 268 -4.29 1.57 18.47
N ASN A 269 -3.23 1.87 19.22
CA ASN A 269 -2.49 0.91 20.06
C ASN A 269 -2.67 1.22 21.55
N GLN A 270 -2.34 0.25 22.41
CA GLN A 270 -2.47 0.38 23.87
C GLN A 270 -1.19 0.98 24.50
N ILE A 271 -0.77 2.15 24.00
CA ILE A 271 0.54 2.74 24.28
C ILE A 271 0.55 3.77 25.42
N ALA A 272 -0.58 4.03 26.09
CA ALA A 272 -0.70 5.08 27.10
C ALA A 272 0.40 4.99 28.19
N ARG A 273 0.69 3.78 28.69
CA ARG A 273 1.74 3.54 29.71
C ARG A 273 3.18 3.60 29.17
N GLY A 274 3.37 3.61 27.86
CA GLY A 274 4.67 3.73 27.18
C GLY A 274 4.92 5.11 26.59
N LEU A 275 3.92 5.99 26.58
CA LEU A 275 4.03 7.30 25.95
C LEU A 275 5.10 8.18 26.60
N TRP A 276 5.28 8.08 27.92
CA TRP A 276 6.37 8.77 28.62
C TRP A 276 7.77 8.36 28.10
N ILE A 277 7.95 7.09 27.76
CA ILE A 277 9.22 6.56 27.22
C ILE A 277 9.46 7.10 25.81
N LEU A 278 8.40 7.17 24.99
CA LEU A 278 8.48 7.78 23.66
C LEU A 278 8.82 9.27 23.76
N CYS A 279 8.16 10.01 24.65
CA CYS A 279 8.39 11.44 24.81
C CYS A 279 9.84 11.77 25.15
N GLN A 280 10.49 10.98 26.03
CA GLN A 280 11.92 11.14 26.32
C GLN A 280 12.81 11.05 25.07
N ALA A 281 12.51 10.15 24.13
CA ALA A 281 13.23 10.07 22.87
C ALA A 281 12.94 11.26 21.94
N LEU A 282 11.69 11.73 21.92
CA LEU A 282 11.24 12.82 21.05
C LEU A 282 11.79 14.19 21.47
N GLU A 283 12.12 14.36 22.74
CA GLU A 283 12.81 15.54 23.28
C GLU A 283 14.29 15.60 22.86
N ASN A 284 14.87 14.49 22.42
CA ASN A 284 16.26 14.46 21.98
C ASN A 284 16.42 15.33 20.71
N PRO A 285 17.29 16.36 20.71
CA PRO A 285 17.50 17.23 19.54
C PRO A 285 17.98 16.49 18.28
N ASN A 286 18.57 15.30 18.45
CA ASN A 286 19.03 14.45 17.35
C ASN A 286 17.94 13.52 16.80
N CYS A 287 16.74 13.51 17.40
CA CYS A 287 15.62 12.73 16.88
C CYS A 287 15.17 13.29 15.52
N ASN A 288 15.21 12.46 14.49
CA ASN A 288 14.85 12.85 13.12
C ASN A 288 13.33 12.89 12.87
N LEU A 289 12.52 12.48 13.85
CA LEU A 289 11.08 12.38 13.69
C LEU A 289 10.44 13.77 13.53
N LYS A 290 9.67 13.94 12.47
CA LYS A 290 8.95 15.18 12.13
C LYS A 290 7.46 15.06 12.35
N HIS A 291 6.91 13.86 12.19
CA HIS A 291 5.49 13.63 12.35
C HIS A 291 5.22 12.36 13.16
N LEU A 292 4.42 12.51 14.21
CA LEU A 292 3.94 11.41 15.04
C LEU A 292 2.41 11.42 15.05
N ARG A 293 1.80 10.30 14.66
CA ARG A 293 0.36 10.06 14.83
C ARG A 293 0.10 9.15 16.01
N LEU A 294 -0.76 9.63 16.90
CA LEU A 294 -1.23 8.93 18.08
C LEU A 294 -2.77 8.97 18.07
N LYS A 295 -3.38 8.01 18.76
CA LYS A 295 -4.79 8.15 19.14
C LYS A 295 -4.87 8.13 20.65
N THR A 296 -5.34 9.23 21.21
CA THR A 296 -5.50 9.36 22.65
C THR A 296 -6.98 9.26 22.97
N TYR A 297 -7.45 8.07 23.32
CA TYR A 297 -8.86 7.86 23.69
C TYR A 297 -9.20 8.54 25.02
N GLU A 298 -8.21 8.68 25.90
CA GLU A 298 -8.34 9.24 27.24
C GLU A 298 -7.02 9.93 27.56
N THR A 299 -6.81 11.15 27.06
CA THR A 299 -5.69 11.95 27.56
C THR A 299 -6.01 12.35 29.00
N ASN A 300 -5.44 11.62 29.97
CA ASN A 300 -5.20 12.20 31.29
C ASN A 300 -4.44 13.54 31.08
N LEU A 301 -4.77 14.56 31.87
CA LEU A 301 -4.16 15.90 31.80
C LEU A 301 -2.61 15.83 31.78
N GLU A 302 -2.03 14.86 32.48
CA GLU A 302 -0.60 14.57 32.50
C GLU A 302 -0.03 14.26 31.12
N VAL A 303 -0.72 13.44 30.32
CA VAL A 303 -0.30 13.10 28.95
C VAL A 303 -0.35 14.32 28.04
N LYS A 304 -1.37 15.18 28.18
CA LYS A 304 -1.44 16.43 27.39
C LYS A 304 -0.25 17.33 27.71
N LYS A 305 0.04 17.54 29.00
CA LYS A 305 1.18 18.35 29.44
C LYS A 305 2.49 17.82 28.88
N LEU A 306 2.72 16.51 28.98
CA LEU A 306 3.89 15.86 28.42
C LEU A 306 4.04 16.09 26.90
N LEU A 307 2.95 15.98 26.14
CA LEU A 307 2.99 16.22 24.69
C LEU A 307 3.24 17.69 24.34
N GLU A 308 2.75 18.64 25.14
CA GLU A 308 3.08 20.07 24.96
C GLU A 308 4.55 20.35 25.30
N GLU A 309 5.09 19.78 26.38
CA GLU A 309 6.53 19.89 26.72
C GLU A 309 7.43 19.36 25.60
N VAL A 310 7.06 18.23 24.98
CA VAL A 310 7.77 17.68 23.82
C VAL A 310 7.75 18.66 22.64
N LYS A 311 6.60 19.31 22.36
CA LYS A 311 6.50 20.30 21.27
C LYS A 311 7.35 21.54 21.54
N GLU A 312 7.44 21.98 22.79
CA GLU A 312 8.30 23.11 23.18
C GLU A 312 9.79 22.78 22.97
N LYS A 313 10.22 21.58 23.38
CA LYS A 313 11.61 21.14 23.23
C LYS A 313 11.98 20.73 21.80
N ASN A 314 11.01 20.24 21.02
CA ASN A 314 11.18 19.84 19.64
C ASN A 314 10.11 20.53 18.74
N PRO A 315 10.30 21.82 18.41
CA PRO A 315 9.31 22.59 17.66
C PRO A 315 9.16 22.13 16.19
N LYS A 316 10.04 21.25 15.70
CA LYS A 316 9.95 20.66 14.36
C LYS A 316 9.04 19.43 14.32
N LEU A 317 8.71 18.85 15.48
CA LEU A 317 7.85 17.69 15.59
C LEU A 317 6.37 18.12 15.59
N THR A 318 5.62 17.58 14.64
CA THR A 318 4.17 17.67 14.61
C THR A 318 3.57 16.40 15.21
N ILE A 319 2.73 16.56 16.23
CA ILE A 319 2.01 15.45 16.87
C ILE A 319 0.51 15.57 16.56
N ASP A 320 -0.04 14.60 15.83
CA ASP A 320 -1.47 14.48 15.55
C ASP A 320 -2.10 13.42 16.46
N CYS A 321 -2.98 13.86 17.35
CA CYS A 321 -3.69 13.00 18.32
C CYS A 321 -5.12 12.61 17.87
N ASN A 322 -5.60 13.13 16.73
CA ASN A 322 -6.99 13.02 16.27
C ASN A 322 -7.19 11.94 15.19
N ALA A 323 -6.32 10.94 15.15
CA ALA A 323 -6.16 9.95 14.08
C ALA A 323 -7.37 9.00 13.78
N SER A 324 -8.62 9.34 14.14
CA SER A 324 -9.78 8.47 13.89
C SER A 324 -11.14 9.18 13.77
N GLY A 325 -11.23 10.25 12.98
CA GLY A 325 -12.52 10.68 12.43
C GLY A 325 -12.87 9.87 11.17
N ALA A 326 -14.15 9.78 10.81
CA ALA A 326 -14.59 9.28 9.50
C ALA A 326 -14.01 10.08 8.31
N THR A 327 -13.39 11.22 8.59
CA THR A 327 -12.70 12.13 7.66
C THR A 327 -11.18 11.95 7.62
N ALA A 328 -10.59 11.10 8.47
CA ALA A 328 -9.14 10.86 8.45
C ALA A 328 -8.76 10.09 7.17
N PRO A 329 -7.72 10.53 6.43
CA PRO A 329 -7.23 9.78 5.27
C PRO A 329 -6.94 8.33 5.64
N PRO A 330 -7.11 7.36 4.72
CA PRO A 330 -6.62 6.00 4.93
C PRO A 330 -5.18 6.06 5.44
N CYS A 331 -4.83 5.25 6.44
CA CYS A 331 -3.54 5.32 7.15
C CYS A 331 -2.32 5.32 6.21
N CYS A 332 -2.46 4.67 5.05
CA CYS A 332 -1.46 4.63 3.99
C CYS A 332 -1.28 5.93 3.18
N ASP A 333 -2.14 6.93 3.31
CA ASP A 333 -2.16 8.13 2.45
C ASP A 333 -1.81 9.42 3.22
N PHE A 334 -1.70 9.38 4.55
CA PHE A 334 -1.40 10.57 5.35
C PHE A 334 0.06 11.04 5.22
N PHE A 335 0.99 10.10 5.04
CA PHE A 335 2.43 10.36 4.93
C PHE A 335 2.97 10.18 3.50
N CYS A 336 2.08 10.09 2.49
CA CYS A 336 2.44 9.80 1.10
C CYS A 336 2.33 11.00 0.18
#